data_AF-A0A519QWZ4-F1
#
_entry.id   AF-A0A519QWZ4-F1
#
_cell.length_a   1.000
_cell.length_b   1.000
_cell.length_c   1.000
_cell.angle_alpha   90.00
_cell.angle_beta   90.00
_cell.angle_gamma   90.00
#
_symmetry.space_group_name_H-M   'P 1'
#
loop_
_entity.id
_entity.type
_entity.pdbx_description
1 polymer ?
#
loop_
_entity_poly.entity_id
_entity_poly.type
_entity_poly.pdbx_seq_one_letter_code
_entity_poly.pdbx_strand_id
1 'polypeptide(L)'
;MNELGRLQAVNRFLELEISKEKELQEIVFLTASICGTQTALINLMDEDTQHIIFKHEFDFNQTQREDAFCNHVISQNDVLVIPDAKSDYRFLKIHLLLVILISGFMQEHLLLLKTAII
;
A
#
# COMPACT_ATOMS: atom_id res chain seq x y z
N MET A 1 0.44 5.77 17.75
CA MET A 1 1.84 5.72 17.27
C MET A 1 2.22 7.15 16.88
N ASN A 2 3.39 7.65 17.26
CA ASN A 2 3.90 8.96 16.80
C ASN A 2 4.72 8.78 15.51
N GLU A 3 4.91 9.84 14.72
CA GLU A 3 5.57 9.73 13.40
C GLU A 3 7.00 9.19 13.51
N LEU A 4 7.75 9.62 14.54
CA LEU A 4 9.11 9.13 14.78
C LEU A 4 9.16 7.60 14.96
N GLY A 5 8.26 7.03 15.76
CA GLY A 5 8.21 5.58 15.97
C GLY A 5 7.84 4.82 14.69
N ARG A 6 6.97 5.39 13.86
CA ARG A 6 6.60 4.80 12.56
C ARG A 6 7.78 4.78 11.59
N LEU A 7 8.52 5.88 11.49
CA LEU A 7 9.73 5.98 10.65
C LEU A 7 10.82 5.02 11.11
N GLN A 8 11.03 4.87 12.42
CA GLN A 8 11.96 3.88 12.97
C GLN A 8 11.57 2.43 12.62
N ALA A 9 10.28 2.12 12.60
CA ALA A 9 9.78 0.81 12.22
C ALA A 9 10.02 0.54 10.72
N VAL A 10 9.73 1.53 9.86
CA VAL A 10 9.96 1.44 8.41
C VAL A 10 11.44 1.24 8.10
N ASN A 11 12.33 2.06 8.67
CA ASN A 11 13.78 1.94 8.44
C ASN A 11 14.31 0.56 8.85
N ARG A 12 13.88 0.05 10.01
CA ARG A 12 14.24 -1.31 10.44
C ARG A 12 13.77 -2.35 9.44
N PHE A 13 12.55 -2.22 8.91
CA PHE A 13 12.02 -3.19 7.95
C PHE A 13 12.79 -3.18 6.63
N LEU A 14 13.20 -2.00 6.15
CA LEU A 14 13.98 -1.87 4.91
C LEU A 14 15.39 -2.48 5.00
N GLU A 15 15.95 -2.60 6.20
CA GLU A 15 17.25 -3.24 6.44
C GLU A 15 17.16 -4.77 6.59
N LEU A 16 15.96 -5.34 6.75
CA LEU A 16 15.77 -6.76 6.98
C LEU A 16 15.71 -7.54 5.66
N GLU A 17 16.36 -8.71 5.66
CA GLU A 17 16.06 -9.73 4.66
C GLU A 17 14.69 -10.34 4.95
N ILE A 18 13.77 -10.20 4.00
CA ILE A 18 12.39 -10.67 4.16
C ILE A 18 12.35 -12.17 3.85
N SER A 19 12.31 -13.00 4.90
CA SER A 19 12.25 -14.46 4.74
C SER A 19 11.04 -15.03 3.97
N LYS A 20 9.98 -14.22 3.79
CA LYS A 20 8.70 -14.60 3.17
C LYS A 20 8.37 -13.81 1.90
N GLU A 21 9.39 -13.45 1.11
CA GLU A 21 9.19 -12.68 -0.12
C GLU A 21 8.20 -13.33 -1.08
N LYS A 22 8.28 -14.66 -1.24
CA LYS A 22 7.42 -15.39 -2.17
C LYS A 22 5.95 -15.31 -1.76
N GLU A 23 5.66 -15.50 -0.47
CA GLU A 23 4.31 -15.45 0.07
C GLU A 23 3.73 -14.04 -0.01
N LEU A 24 4.55 -13.01 0.25
CA LEU A 24 4.11 -11.62 0.13
C LEU A 24 3.85 -11.24 -1.34
N GLN A 25 4.70 -11.69 -2.26
CA GLN A 25 4.47 -11.51 -3.69
C GLN A 25 3.22 -12.26 -4.18
N GLU A 26 2.95 -13.45 -3.65
CA GLU A 26 1.73 -14.22 -3.93
C GLU A 26 0.49 -13.50 -3.41
N ILE A 27 0.55 -12.91 -2.21
CA ILE A 27 -0.54 -12.07 -1.67
C ILE A 27 -0.85 -10.91 -2.63
N VAL A 28 0.17 -10.23 -3.16
CA VAL A 28 -0.03 -9.14 -4.13
C VAL A 28 -0.73 -9.62 -5.39
N PHE A 29 -0.25 -10.71 -5.98
CA PHE A 29 -0.86 -11.31 -7.17
C PHE A 29 -2.32 -11.73 -6.93
N LEU A 30 -2.59 -12.40 -5.80
CA LEU A 30 -3.93 -12.82 -5.42
C LEU A 30 -4.84 -11.64 -5.17
N THR A 31 -4.35 -10.55 -4.58
CA THR A 31 -5.15 -9.35 -4.31
C THR A 31 -5.62 -8.71 -5.62
N ALA A 32 -4.72 -8.54 -6.60
CA ALA A 32 -5.09 -8.03 -7.93
C ALA A 32 -6.13 -8.93 -8.61
N SER A 33 -5.89 -10.25 -8.58
CA SER A 33 -6.77 -11.25 -9.17
C SER A 33 -8.18 -11.26 -8.55
N ILE A 34 -8.27 -11.25 -7.22
CA ILE A 34 -9.53 -11.27 -6.48
C ILE A 34 -10.30 -9.95 -6.67
N CYS A 35 -9.59 -8.82 -6.74
CA CYS A 35 -10.22 -7.51 -6.91
C CYS A 35 -10.55 -7.20 -8.37
N GLY A 36 -10.12 -8.04 -9.33
CA GLY A 36 -10.29 -7.79 -10.76
C GLY A 36 -9.55 -6.55 -11.24
N THR A 37 -8.43 -6.20 -10.61
CA THR A 37 -7.60 -5.03 -10.97
C THR A 37 -6.32 -5.47 -11.67
N GLN A 38 -5.73 -4.56 -12.45
CA GLN A 38 -4.46 -4.84 -13.13
C GLN A 38 -3.28 -4.85 -12.14
N THR A 39 -3.34 -4.01 -11.11
CA THR A 39 -2.21 -3.81 -10.20
C THR A 39 -2.63 -3.94 -8.75
N ALA A 40 -1.70 -4.44 -7.94
CA ALA A 40 -1.73 -4.42 -6.47
C ALA A 40 -0.30 -4.21 -5.94
N LEU A 41 -0.17 -3.61 -4.75
CA LEU A 41 1.13 -3.21 -4.19
C LEU A 41 1.17 -3.39 -2.66
N ILE A 42 2.36 -3.69 -2.13
CA ILE A 42 2.71 -3.51 -0.71
C ILE A 42 3.79 -2.43 -0.64
N ASN A 43 3.51 -1.35 0.08
CA ASN A 43 4.36 -0.18 0.17
C ASN A 43 4.77 0.12 1.62
N LEU A 44 5.96 0.71 1.79
CA LEU A 44 6.42 1.32 3.03
C LEU A 44 6.67 2.80 2.82
N MET A 45 6.24 3.62 3.79
CA MET A 45 6.34 5.06 3.70
C MET A 45 7.46 5.56 4.62
N ASP A 46 8.60 5.97 4.08
CA ASP A 46 9.63 6.66 4.85
C ASP A 46 9.31 8.17 4.96
N GLU A 47 10.24 8.99 5.45
CA GLU A 47 10.06 10.43 5.62
C GLU A 47 9.72 11.12 4.30
N ASP A 48 10.49 10.86 3.25
CA ASP A 48 10.33 11.51 1.94
C ASP A 48 10.00 10.54 0.81
N THR A 49 10.01 9.22 1.06
CA THR A 49 9.92 8.20 0.01
C THR A 49 8.82 7.18 0.29
N GLN A 50 8.07 6.81 -0.75
CA GLN A 50 7.27 5.58 -0.75
C GLN A 50 8.09 4.48 -1.42
N HIS A 51 8.43 3.44 -0.69
CA HIS A 51 9.09 2.24 -1.19
C HIS A 51 8.03 1.21 -1.59
N ILE A 52 8.07 0.73 -2.83
CA ILE A 52 7.17 -0.32 -3.33
C ILE A 52 7.94 -1.64 -3.24
N ILE A 53 7.58 -2.44 -2.24
CA ILE A 53 8.35 -3.65 -1.88
C ILE A 53 7.87 -4.85 -2.70
N PHE A 54 6.56 -5.01 -2.84
CA PHE A 54 5.95 -6.08 -3.64
C PHE A 54 4.92 -5.49 -4.58
N LYS A 55 4.89 -5.97 -5.83
CA LYS A 55 4.07 -5.39 -6.89
C LYS A 55 3.71 -6.39 -7.98
N HIS A 56 2.52 -6.23 -8.55
CA HIS A 56 2.06 -6.98 -9.72
C HIS A 56 1.67 -6.00 -10.82
N GLU A 57 2.25 -6.09 -12.02
CA GLU A 57 1.99 -5.15 -13.14
C GLU A 57 2.17 -3.67 -12.73
N PHE A 58 3.37 -3.33 -12.23
CA PHE A 58 3.75 -1.95 -11.89
C PHE A 58 5.26 -1.71 -12.05
N ASP A 59 5.64 -0.59 -12.65
CA ASP A 59 7.03 -0.38 -13.08
C ASP A 59 7.91 0.28 -12.02
N PHE A 60 7.35 1.12 -11.16
CA PHE A 60 8.15 1.86 -10.18
C PHE A 60 8.51 1.01 -8.96
N ASN A 61 9.69 1.25 -8.39
CA ASN A 61 10.13 0.67 -7.12
C ASN A 61 10.04 1.68 -5.97
N GLN A 62 9.99 2.97 -6.30
CA GLN A 62 9.83 4.04 -5.34
C GLN A 62 9.18 5.26 -5.97
N THR A 63 8.55 6.09 -5.16
CA THR A 63 8.00 7.39 -5.54
C THR A 63 8.28 8.40 -4.44
N GLN A 64 8.25 9.70 -4.75
CA GLN A 64 8.28 10.71 -3.70
C GLN A 64 7.05 10.56 -2.81
N ARG A 65 7.21 10.80 -1.51
CA ARG A 65 6.12 10.74 -0.55
C ARG A 65 5.03 11.73 -0.92
N GLU A 66 5.39 12.95 -1.31
CA GLU A 66 4.42 13.98 -1.74
C GLU A 66 3.52 13.55 -2.91
N ASP A 67 4.01 12.65 -3.76
CA ASP A 67 3.27 12.09 -4.89
C ASP A 67 2.50 10.79 -4.54
N ALA A 68 2.53 10.35 -3.28
CA ALA A 68 1.95 9.08 -2.87
C ALA A 68 0.52 9.24 -2.31
N PHE A 69 -0.43 8.45 -2.85
CA PHE A 69 -1.78 8.30 -2.27
C PHE A 69 -1.73 7.90 -0.80
N CYS A 70 -0.76 7.05 -0.46
CA CYS A 70 -0.61 6.45 0.85
C CYS A 70 -0.46 7.48 1.97
N ASN A 71 -0.04 8.73 1.70
CA ASN A 71 -0.04 9.79 2.70
C ASN A 71 -1.40 10.02 3.36
N HIS A 72 -2.47 9.94 2.58
CA HIS A 72 -3.83 10.10 3.09
C HIS A 72 -4.29 8.86 3.86
N VAL A 73 -3.62 7.72 3.71
CA VAL A 73 -3.96 6.45 4.35
C VAL A 73 -3.21 6.26 5.65
N ILE A 74 -1.93 6.63 5.75
CA ILE A 74 -1.13 6.35 6.95
C ILE A 74 -1.66 7.05 8.22
N SER A 75 -2.39 8.16 8.04
CA SER A 75 -2.93 8.95 9.15
C SER A 75 -4.29 8.45 9.63
N GLN A 76 -4.87 7.44 8.98
CA GLN A 76 -6.16 6.85 9.33
C GLN A 76 -6.01 5.35 9.58
N ASN A 77 -6.89 4.80 10.42
CA ASN A 77 -6.91 3.36 10.70
C ASN A 77 -7.90 2.61 9.80
N ASP A 78 -8.63 3.34 8.95
CA ASP A 78 -9.69 2.79 8.10
C ASP A 78 -9.25 2.62 6.66
N VAL A 79 -9.95 1.71 5.99
CA VAL A 79 -9.80 1.39 4.56
C VAL A 79 -10.32 2.56 3.73
N LEU A 80 -9.46 3.14 2.88
CA LEU A 80 -9.80 4.24 1.98
C LEU A 80 -10.14 3.74 0.57
N VAL A 81 -11.43 3.69 0.25
CA VAL A 81 -11.91 3.41 -1.11
C VAL A 81 -12.09 4.72 -1.87
N ILE A 82 -11.49 4.83 -3.05
CA ILE A 82 -11.67 5.99 -3.93
C ILE A 82 -12.24 5.48 -5.26
N PRO A 83 -13.55 5.65 -5.51
CA PRO A 83 -14.20 5.15 -6.73
C PRO A 83 -13.61 5.74 -8.02
N ASP A 84 -13.21 7.03 -7.97
CA ASP A 84 -12.52 7.70 -9.06
C ASP A 84 -11.55 8.75 -8.51
N ALA A 85 -10.25 8.45 -8.59
CA ALA A 85 -9.20 9.34 -8.11
C ALA A 85 -9.07 10.63 -8.95
N LYS A 86 -9.51 10.63 -10.21
CA LYS A 86 -9.46 11.83 -11.07
C LYS A 86 -10.53 12.85 -10.70
N SER A 87 -11.57 12.42 -10.01
CA SER A 87 -12.68 13.26 -9.56
C SER A 87 -12.56 13.65 -8.08
N ASP A 88 -11.61 13.08 -7.35
CA ASP A 88 -11.42 13.34 -5.92
C ASP A 88 -10.40 14.46 -5.69
N TYR A 89 -10.84 15.55 -5.04
CA TYR A 89 -10.03 16.75 -4.82
C TYR A 89 -8.72 16.49 -4.06
N ARG A 90 -8.65 15.41 -3.27
CA ARG A 90 -7.44 15.00 -2.54
C ARG A 90 -6.35 14.47 -3.47
N PHE A 91 -6.73 13.99 -4.66
CA PHE A 91 -5.84 13.26 -5.57
C PHE A 91 -5.67 13.92 -6.93
N LEU A 92 -6.28 15.09 -7.17
CA LEU A 92 -6.17 15.85 -8.44
C LEU A 92 -4.73 16.21 -8.84
N LYS A 93 -3.80 16.24 -7.88
CA LYS A 93 -2.38 16.55 -8.11
C LYS A 93 -1.48 15.32 -8.17
N ILE A 94 -2.02 14.13 -7.89
CA ILE A 94 -1.24 12.90 -7.82
C ILE A 94 -1.27 12.21 -9.19
N HIS A 95 -0.08 12.02 -9.77
CA HIS A 95 0.09 11.53 -11.14
C HIS A 95 0.04 10.00 -11.28
N LEU A 96 0.17 9.27 -10.18
CA LEU A 96 0.08 7.81 -10.18
C LEU A 96 -1.39 7.40 -10.01
N LEU A 97 -1.76 6.20 -10.40
CA LEU A 97 -3.09 5.65 -10.18
C LEU A 97 -2.90 4.26 -9.59
N LEU A 98 -3.17 4.10 -8.30
CA LEU A 98 -3.43 2.78 -7.76
C LEU A 98 -4.31 2.80 -6.51
N VAL A 99 -5.45 2.13 -6.66
CA VAL A 99 -6.48 1.90 -5.65
C VAL A 99 -6.60 0.38 -5.49
N ILE A 100 -6.29 -0.15 -4.30
CA ILE A 100 -7.06 -1.22 -3.67
C ILE A 100 -7.03 -0.98 -2.16
N LEU A 101 -8.15 -0.55 -1.61
CA LEU A 101 -8.49 -0.76 -0.21
C LEU A 101 -9.93 -1.31 -0.27
N ILE A 102 -10.08 -2.57 0.15
CA ILE A 102 -11.15 -3.48 -0.27
C ILE A 102 -12.51 -3.08 0.34
N SER A 103 -13.54 -2.96 -0.50
CA SER A 103 -14.91 -3.26 -0.08
C SER A 103 -15.66 -3.95 -1.19
N GLY A 104 -16.14 -5.18 -0.94
CA GLY A 104 -17.13 -5.79 -1.81
C GLY A 104 -17.06 -7.30 -2.04
N PHE A 105 -16.46 -8.12 -1.18
CA PHE A 105 -16.86 -9.52 -0.94
C PHE A 105 -16.02 -10.11 0.21
N MET A 106 -16.67 -10.86 1.11
CA MET A 106 -16.08 -11.67 2.18
C MET A 106 -15.50 -10.92 3.39
N GLN A 107 -16.39 -10.61 4.33
CA GLN A 107 -16.12 -10.06 5.67
C GLN A 107 -15.32 -10.98 6.62
N GLU A 108 -14.93 -12.21 6.24
CA GLU A 108 -14.41 -13.18 7.22
C GLU A 108 -12.95 -13.64 7.04
N HIS A 109 -12.32 -13.48 5.86
CA HIS A 109 -10.96 -14.03 5.64
C HIS A 109 -9.83 -13.00 5.58
N LEU A 110 -10.16 -11.70 5.58
CA LEU A 110 -9.18 -10.62 5.40
C LEU A 110 -8.59 -10.06 6.71
N LEU A 111 -8.70 -10.80 7.82
CA LEU A 111 -8.04 -10.43 9.07
C LEU A 111 -6.51 -10.65 9.01
N LEU A 112 -6.03 -11.46 8.05
CA LEU A 112 -4.63 -11.84 7.91
C LEU A 112 -3.72 -10.72 7.35
N LEU A 113 -4.24 -9.79 6.53
CA LEU A 113 -3.42 -8.69 6.00
C LEU A 113 -3.27 -7.51 6.99
N LYS A 114 -4.16 -7.38 7.99
CA LYS A 114 -4.06 -6.32 9.00
C LYS A 114 -2.80 -6.44 9.86
N THR A 115 -2.18 -7.61 9.93
CA THR A 115 -1.01 -7.89 10.79
C THR A 115 0.32 -7.77 10.06
N ALA A 116 0.35 -7.55 8.74
CA ALA A 116 1.59 -7.54 7.97
C ALA A 116 2.18 -6.14 7.72
N ILE A 117 1.42 -5.06 7.95
CA ILE A 117 1.83 -3.68 7.64
C ILE A 117 1.62 -2.72 8.83
N ILE A 118 1.79 -3.22 10.07
CA ILE A 118 1.99 -2.37 11.25
C ILE A 118 3.14 -2.95 12.06
#